data_AF-A0A5C7TCK9-F1
#
_entry.id   AF-A0A5C7TCK9-F1
#
_cell.length_a   1.000
_cell.length_b   1.000
_cell.length_c   1.000
_cell.angle_alpha   90.00
_cell.angle_beta   90.00
_cell.angle_gamma   90.00
#
_symmetry.space_group_name_H-M   'P 1'
#
loop_
_entity.id
_entity.type
_entity.pdbx_description
1 polymer ?
#
loop_
_entity_poly.entity_id
_entity_poly.type
_entity_poly.pdbx_seq_one_letter_code
_entity_poly.pdbx_strand_id
1 'polypeptide(L)' 'SKARYEFRWLDQFHLSLDPDTAKAYYQAALPEGADTEFCAMCGPKFCSMKLNQTVKASTLSAAPLERADAPA' A
#
# COMPACT_ATOMS: atom_id res chain seq x y z
N SER A 1 4.47 6.33 8.22
CA SER A 1 4.03 5.28 7.26
C SER A 1 3.30 5.78 6.01
N LYS A 2 3.26 7.10 5.74
CA LYS A 2 2.56 7.69 4.58
C LYS A 2 3.20 7.33 3.23
N ALA A 3 4.53 7.45 3.10
CA ALA A 3 5.26 7.13 1.88
C ALA A 3 5.02 5.69 1.38
N ARG A 4 4.92 4.70 2.29
CA ARG A 4 4.55 3.31 1.95
C ARG A 4 3.12 3.18 1.42
N TYR A 5 2.18 3.88 2.05
CA TYR A 5 0.78 3.86 1.63
C TYR A 5 0.57 4.49 0.25
N GLU A 6 1.34 5.53 -0.07
CA GLU A 6 1.32 6.24 -1.36
C GLU A 6 2.27 5.63 -2.40
N PHE A 7 2.89 4.48 -2.11
CA PHE A 7 3.86 3.81 -3.00
C PHE A 7 5.03 4.67 -3.45
N ARG A 8 5.39 5.69 -2.67
CA ARG A 8 6.59 6.52 -2.88
C ARG A 8 7.81 5.83 -2.29
N TRP A 9 8.31 4.82 -2.99
CA TRP A 9 9.38 3.95 -2.48
C TRP A 9 10.70 4.68 -2.22
N LEU A 10 11.12 5.57 -3.12
CA LEU A 10 12.33 6.39 -2.91
C LEU A 10 12.23 7.23 -1.61
N ASP A 11 11.09 7.89 -1.41
CA ASP A 11 10.84 8.65 -0.18
C ASP A 11 10.82 7.74 1.06
N GLN A 12 10.28 6.53 0.92
CA GLN A 12 10.30 5.56 2.01
C GLN A 12 11.74 5.20 2.39
N PHE A 13 12.61 4.90 1.42
CA PHE A 13 13.99 4.51 1.68
C PHE A 13 14.75 5.65 2.36
N HIS A 14 14.59 6.89 1.88
CA HIS A 14 15.21 8.05 2.52
C HIS A 14 14.74 8.31 3.95
N LEU A 15 13.51 7.92 4.29
CA LEU A 15 12.96 8.02 5.64
C LEU A 15 13.32 6.82 6.53
N SER A 16 14.00 5.81 6.01
CA SER A 16 14.43 4.64 6.77
C SER A 16 15.77 4.90 7.49
N LEU A 17 16.05 4.10 8.51
CA LEU A 17 17.32 4.20 9.26
C LEU A 17 18.55 3.83 8.40
N ASP A 18 18.36 2.91 7.45
CA ASP A 18 19.38 2.43 6.52
C ASP A 18 18.78 2.36 5.11
N PRO A 19 18.86 3.46 4.34
CA PRO A 19 18.26 3.56 3.00
C PRO A 19 18.82 2.54 2.00
N ASP A 20 20.12 2.24 2.09
CA ASP A 20 20.81 1.37 1.13
C ASP A 20 20.37 -0.08 1.29
N THR A 21 20.34 -0.57 2.54
CA THR A 21 19.84 -1.92 2.85
C THR A 21 18.35 -2.05 2.49
N ALA A 22 17.53 -1.05 2.80
CA ALA A 22 16.10 -1.06 2.47
C ALA A 22 15.86 -1.14 0.96
N LYS A 23 16.64 -0.39 0.17
CA LYS A 23 16.60 -0.43 -1.29
C LYS A 23 17.06 -1.77 -1.84
N ALA A 24 18.15 -2.33 -1.33
CA ALA A 24 18.68 -3.63 -1.75
C ALA A 24 17.65 -4.75 -1.55
N TYR A 25 16.98 -4.80 -0.39
CA TYR A 25 15.94 -5.79 -0.15
C TYR A 25 14.71 -5.61 -1.05
N TYR A 26 14.31 -4.37 -1.34
CA TYR A 26 13.21 -4.11 -2.26
C TYR A 26 13.56 -4.57 -3.70
N GLN A 27 14.77 -4.27 -4.17
CA GLN A 27 15.25 -4.66 -5.50
C GLN A 27 15.43 -6.17 -5.63
N ALA A 28 15.90 -6.85 -4.59
CA ALA A 28 16.05 -8.31 -4.61
C ALA A 28 14.70 -9.05 -4.68
N ALA A 29 13.62 -8.43 -4.21
CA ALA A 29 12.31 -9.06 -4.12
C ALA A 29 11.40 -8.79 -5.34
N LEU A 30 11.80 -7.91 -6.26
CA LEU A 30 11.00 -7.50 -7.41
C LEU A 30 11.79 -7.56 -8.72
N PRO A 31 11.14 -7.77 -9.88
CA PRO A 31 11.80 -7.65 -11.17
C PRO A 31 12.39 -6.25 -11.36
N GLU A 32 13.56 -6.14 -12.01
CA GLU A 32 14.28 -4.87 -12.17
C GLU A 32 13.40 -3.75 -12.78
N GLY A 33 13.54 -2.53 -12.23
CA GLY A 33 12.97 -1.31 -12.82
C GLY A 33 11.52 -0.99 -12.47
N ALA A 34 10.92 -1.67 -11.48
CA ALA A 34 9.50 -1.51 -11.22
C ALA A 34 9.16 -0.44 -10.17
N ASP A 35 8.64 0.70 -10.63
CA ASP A 35 7.76 1.57 -9.84
C ASP A 35 6.45 0.83 -9.58
N THR A 36 6.40 0.06 -8.48
CA THR A 36 5.27 -0.83 -8.19
C THR A 36 4.30 -0.22 -7.20
N GLU A 37 3.01 -0.28 -7.51
CA GLU A 37 1.93 0.03 -6.58
C GLU A 37 1.55 -1.19 -5.70
N PHE A 38 2.54 -2.02 -5.33
CA PHE A 38 2.33 -3.16 -4.46
C PHE A 38 3.59 -3.45 -3.64
N CYS A 39 3.41 -4.06 -2.47
CA CYS A 39 4.54 -4.55 -1.69
C CYS A 39 4.97 -5.94 -2.20
N ALA A 40 6.26 -6.25 -2.03
CA ALA A 40 6.83 -7.54 -2.41
C ALA A 40 6.17 -8.77 -1.74
N MET A 41 5.47 -8.58 -0.62
CA MET A 41 4.82 -9.68 0.11
C MET A 41 3.45 -10.08 -0.47
N CYS A 42 2.67 -9.13 -0.99
CA CYS A 42 1.28 -9.38 -1.38
C CYS A 42 1.09 -9.48 -2.91
N GLY A 43 2.08 -9.02 -3.68
CA GLY A 43 2.03 -9.03 -5.13
C GLY A 43 0.98 -8.08 -5.74
N PRO A 44 0.91 -8.05 -7.08
CA PRO A 44 0.14 -7.03 -7.82
C PRO A 44 -1.37 -7.13 -7.63
N LYS A 45 -1.91 -8.33 -7.37
CA LYS A 45 -3.36 -8.55 -7.29
C LYS A 45 -3.94 -8.35 -5.89
N PHE A 46 -3.15 -8.54 -4.84
CA PHE A 46 -3.65 -8.65 -3.47
C PHE A 46 -2.99 -7.67 -2.49
N CYS A 47 -2.41 -6.56 -2.98
CA CYS A 47 -1.85 -5.55 -2.10
C CYS A 47 -2.92 -4.89 -1.23
N SER A 48 -2.88 -5.14 0.08
CA SER A 48 -3.85 -4.63 1.05
C SER A 48 -3.97 -3.11 1.03
N MET A 49 -2.87 -2.37 0.83
CA MET A 49 -2.89 -0.90 0.78
C MET A 49 -3.62 -0.39 -0.46
N LYS A 50 -3.40 -1.01 -1.63
CA LYS A 50 -4.09 -0.68 -2.88
C LYS A 50 -5.58 -1.00 -2.80
N LEU A 51 -5.92 -2.20 -2.29
CA LEU A 51 -7.31 -2.59 -2.06
C LEU A 51 -8.02 -1.63 -1.09
N ASN A 52 -7.34 -1.21 -0.02
CA ASN A 52 -7.90 -0.23 0.92
C ASN A 52 -8.17 1.14 0.26
N GLN A 53 -7.28 1.60 -0.64
CA GLN A 53 -7.51 2.81 -1.42
C GLN A 53 -8.75 2.68 -2.33
N THR A 54 -8.88 1.55 -3.04
CA THR A 54 -10.04 1.27 -3.89
C THR A 54 -11.35 1.26 -3.09
N VAL A 55 -11.36 0.58 -1.94
CA VAL A 55 -12.54 0.55 -1.06
C VAL A 55 -12.88 1.95 -0.57
N LYS A 56 -11.91 2.73 -0.08
CA LYS A 56 -12.14 4.12 0.35
C LYS A 56 -12.70 4.98 -0.78
N ALA A 57 -12.14 4.89 -1.98
CA ALA A 57 -12.64 5.59 -3.15
C ALA A 57 -14.09 5.21 -3.47
N SER A 58 -14.44 3.92 -3.37
CA SER A 58 -15.82 3.45 -3.57
C SER A 58 -16.78 3.91 -2.47
N THR A 59 -16.36 3.92 -1.20
CA THR A 59 -17.20 4.38 -0.08
C THR A 59 -17.43 5.89 -0.07
N LEU A 60 -16.53 6.67 -0.68
CA LEU A 60 -16.76 8.10 -0.90
C LEU A 60 -17.78 8.35 -2.01
N SER A 61 -18.03 7.36 -2.89
CA SER A 61 -19.04 7.39 -3.95
C SER A 61 -20.36 6.74 -3.54
N ALA A 62 -20.39 5.94 -2.48
CA ALA A 62 -21.58 5.24 -2.02
C ALA A 62 -22.13 5.91 -0.75
N ALA A 63 -23.42 6.21 -0.75
CA ALA A 63 -24.12 6.76 0.42
C ALA A 63 -23.86 5.92 1.69
N PRO A 64 -23.93 6.51 2.90
CA PRO A 64 -23.64 5.79 4.13
C PRO A 64 -24.51 4.53 4.22
N LEU A 65 -23.86 3.36 4.31
CA LEU A 65 -24.55 2.13 4.66
C LEU A 65 -25.09 2.30 6.08
N GLU A 66 -26.41 2.47 6.18
CA GLU A 66 -27.11 2.49 7.46
C GLU A 66 -26.75 1.23 8.24
N ARG A 67 -26.37 1.42 9.50
CA ARG A 67 -25.86 0.39 10.40
C ARG A 67 -27.01 -0.54 10.84
N ALA A 68 -27.47 -1.39 9.94
CA ALA A 68 -28.39 -2.47 10.26
C ALA A 68 -27.57 -3.63 10.88
N ASP A 69 -27.49 -3.60 12.21
CA ASP A 69 -27.22 -4.69 13.18
C ASP A 69 -26.27 -4.25 14.29
N ALA A 70 -26.86 -3.68 15.34
CA ALA A 70 -26.32 -3.77 16.70
C ALA A 70 -27.34 -4.59 17.50
N PRO A 71 -27.04 -5.83 17.93
CA PRO A 71 -27.88 -6.50 18.90
C PRO A 71 -27.78 -5.80 20.27
N ALA A 72 -28.93 -5.80 20.95
CA ALA A 72 -29.33 -5.01 22.13
C ALA A 72 -28.33 -4.86 23.28
#